data_AF-A0A1C4GRX1-F1
#
_entry.id   AF-A0A1C4GRX1-F1
#
_cell.length_a   1.000
_cell.length_b   1.000
_cell.length_c   1.000
_cell.angle_alpha   90.00
_cell.angle_beta   90.00
_cell.angle_gamma   90.00
#
_symmetry.space_group_name_H-M   'P 1'
#
loop_
_entity.id
_entity.type
_entity.pdbx_description
1 polymer ?
#
loop_
_entity_poly.entity_id
_entity_poly.type
_entity_poly.pdbx_seq_one_letter_code
_entity_poly.pdbx_strand_id
1 'polypeptide(L)'
;MTQSQKLLISFQTEPTKFFDALHILSEGHIRCIGLAILLAKNIKENCPILIFDDPVNAIDDEHRGAIRETLFNDSYFEQTQIILAIHGEEFFNNTHQILGKQKAAASESYIFSSQNPDKHIYVHSLQRPRNYVLVAKELYSRGEYRDALMSSRRALEHLCNRTWFHYGKHSDRNDSLISVSRRSPDQPWDLRILAENLKTKINASRGNIPNKTEILSALTSLLGPSGTSPCWRYLNKGTHGEDDLPEFDQHVVGIIVASLEQLDSAIS
;
A
#
# COMPACT_ATOMS: atom_id res chain seq x y z
N MET A 1 -24.14 42.40 -6.99
CA MET A 1 -23.29 41.25 -7.35
C MET A 1 -22.27 41.08 -6.24
N THR A 2 -22.38 40.05 -5.40
CA THR A 2 -21.37 39.74 -4.39
C THR A 2 -20.10 39.29 -5.10
N GLN A 3 -19.01 40.04 -4.92
CA GLN A 3 -17.69 39.70 -5.43
C GLN A 3 -17.31 38.29 -4.94
N SER A 4 -16.91 37.38 -5.84
CA SER A 4 -16.54 36.02 -5.45
C SER A 4 -15.42 36.08 -4.42
N GLN A 5 -15.64 35.49 -3.23
CA GLN A 5 -14.61 35.41 -2.21
C GLN A 5 -13.43 34.61 -2.73
N LYS A 6 -12.22 35.15 -2.53
CA LYS A 6 -10.97 34.52 -2.97
C LYS A 6 -10.47 33.56 -1.90
N LEU A 7 -9.95 32.41 -2.33
CA LEU A 7 -9.21 31.51 -1.44
C LEU A 7 -7.81 32.08 -1.24
N LEU A 8 -7.45 32.34 0.02
CA LEU A 8 -6.16 32.91 0.37
C LEU A 8 -5.29 31.87 1.08
N ILE A 9 -4.00 31.84 0.75
CA ILE A 9 -3.00 30.98 1.40
C ILE A 9 -1.83 31.82 1.92
N SER A 10 -1.10 31.28 2.91
CA SER A 10 0.15 31.83 3.42
C SER A 10 1.23 30.74 3.40
N PHE A 11 2.47 31.10 3.12
CA PHE A 11 3.60 30.16 3.19
C PHE A 11 4.18 30.13 4.61
N GLN A 12 4.79 29.02 4.99
CA GLN A 12 5.39 28.86 6.33
C GLN A 12 6.48 29.92 6.61
N THR A 13 7.18 30.38 5.59
CA THR A 13 8.21 31.44 5.69
C THR A 13 7.62 32.85 5.82
N GLU A 14 6.37 33.07 5.40
CA GLU A 14 5.67 34.36 5.44
C GLU A 14 4.21 34.18 5.92
N PRO A 15 3.99 33.76 7.18
CA PRO A 15 2.66 33.34 7.66
C PRO A 15 1.64 34.48 7.78
N THR A 16 2.10 35.74 7.82
CA THR A 16 1.24 36.93 7.92
C THR A 16 0.84 37.49 6.56
N LYS A 17 1.38 36.95 5.46
CA LYS A 17 1.14 37.43 4.10
C LYS A 17 0.27 36.44 3.34
N PHE A 18 -0.83 36.98 2.80
CA PHE A 18 -1.83 36.20 2.09
C PHE A 18 -1.71 36.39 0.59
N PHE A 19 -1.86 35.29 -0.13
CA PHE A 19 -1.81 35.25 -1.58
C PHE A 19 -3.07 34.59 -2.13
N ASP A 20 -3.53 35.05 -3.30
CA ASP A 20 -4.60 34.40 -4.04
C ASP A 20 -4.13 33.02 -4.53
N ALA A 21 -4.75 31.96 -4.00
CA ALA A 21 -4.34 30.58 -4.27
C ALA A 21 -4.32 30.27 -5.76
N LEU A 22 -5.33 30.75 -6.50
CA LEU A 22 -5.48 30.51 -7.95
C LEU A 22 -4.40 31.19 -8.79
N HIS A 23 -3.71 32.19 -8.23
CA HIS A 23 -2.67 32.92 -8.96
C HIS A 23 -1.28 32.29 -8.79
N ILE A 24 -1.05 31.55 -7.70
CA ILE A 24 0.29 31.08 -7.33
C ILE A 24 0.43 29.57 -7.43
N LEU A 25 -0.65 28.82 -7.22
CA LEU A 25 -0.59 27.37 -7.18
C LEU A 25 -0.73 26.75 -8.57
N SER A 26 -0.01 25.64 -8.79
CA SER A 26 -0.18 24.79 -9.96
C SER A 26 -1.54 24.10 -9.95
N GLU A 27 -1.93 23.54 -11.09
CA GLU A 27 -3.18 22.79 -11.20
C GLU A 27 -3.27 21.64 -10.18
N GLY A 28 -2.19 20.86 -10.03
CA GLY A 28 -2.14 19.76 -9.05
C GLY A 28 -2.35 20.25 -7.61
N HIS A 29 -1.71 21.36 -7.21
CA HIS A 29 -1.90 21.95 -5.88
C HIS A 29 -3.35 22.42 -5.67
N ILE A 30 -3.96 23.07 -6.67
CA ILE A 30 -5.35 23.51 -6.59
C ILE A 30 -6.30 22.32 -6.45
N ARG A 31 -6.06 21.23 -7.18
CA ARG A 31 -6.85 20.00 -7.07
C ARG A 31 -6.73 19.36 -5.70
N CYS A 32 -5.51 19.26 -5.13
CA CYS A 32 -5.30 18.77 -3.77
C CYS A 32 -6.08 19.60 -2.73
N ILE A 33 -6.05 20.94 -2.84
CA ILE A 33 -6.81 21.82 -1.95
C ILE A 33 -8.31 21.63 -2.13
N GLY A 34 -8.79 21.56 -3.37
CA GLY A 34 -10.21 21.32 -3.67
C GLY A 34 -10.70 20.00 -3.07
N LEU A 35 -9.91 18.94 -3.22
CA LEU A 35 -10.17 17.63 -2.60
C LEU A 35 -10.18 17.74 -1.07
N ALA A 36 -9.20 18.38 -0.45
CA ALA A 36 -9.13 18.56 0.99
C ALA A 36 -10.34 19.32 1.56
N ILE A 37 -10.80 20.37 0.87
CA ILE A 37 -12.00 21.13 1.25
C ILE A 37 -13.25 20.24 1.15
N LEU A 38 -13.38 19.46 0.08
CA LEU A 38 -14.52 18.56 -0.13
C LEU A 38 -14.56 17.44 0.92
N LEU A 39 -13.41 16.86 1.25
CA LEU A 39 -13.25 15.88 2.32
C LEU A 39 -13.57 16.48 3.70
N ALA A 40 -13.04 17.65 4.01
CA ALA A 40 -13.36 18.35 5.26
C ALA A 40 -14.86 18.67 5.36
N LYS A 41 -15.51 19.02 4.24
CA LYS A 41 -16.96 19.22 4.19
C LYS A 41 -17.72 17.91 4.43
N ASN A 42 -17.30 16.80 3.83
CA ASN A 42 -17.91 15.48 4.08
C ASN A 42 -17.87 15.13 5.57
N ILE A 43 -16.72 15.33 6.23
CA ILE A 43 -16.55 15.12 7.68
C ILE A 43 -17.48 16.06 8.46
N LYS A 44 -17.48 17.35 8.14
CA LYS A 44 -18.30 18.36 8.83
C LYS A 44 -19.79 18.07 8.76
N GLU A 45 -20.27 17.65 7.60
CA GLU A 45 -21.68 17.36 7.36
C GLU A 45 -22.06 15.90 7.71
N ASN A 46 -21.09 15.10 8.17
CA ASN A 46 -21.24 13.68 8.51
C ASN A 46 -21.93 12.87 7.39
N CYS A 47 -21.49 13.09 6.16
CA CYS A 47 -22.06 12.43 4.99
C CYS A 47 -21.63 10.95 4.96
N PRO A 48 -22.57 9.99 4.89
CA PRO A 48 -22.27 8.56 4.96
C PRO A 48 -21.63 8.00 3.68
N ILE A 49 -21.61 8.78 2.59
CA ILE A 49 -21.10 8.36 1.29
C ILE A 49 -20.23 9.46 0.66
N LEU A 50 -19.20 9.03 -0.05
CA LEU A 50 -18.28 9.86 -0.82
C LEU A 50 -18.12 9.25 -2.20
N ILE A 51 -18.39 10.04 -3.25
CA ILE A 51 -18.30 9.58 -4.64
C ILE A 51 -17.33 10.47 -5.39
N PHE A 52 -16.31 9.88 -6.00
CA PHE A 52 -15.33 10.59 -6.83
C PHE A 52 -15.24 10.01 -8.22
N ASP A 53 -15.13 10.91 -9.20
CA ASP A 53 -14.77 10.62 -10.58
C ASP A 53 -13.38 11.19 -10.86
N ASP A 54 -12.39 10.31 -10.91
CA ASP A 54 -10.97 10.57 -11.12
C ASP A 54 -10.39 11.75 -10.30
N PRO A 55 -10.41 11.67 -8.95
CA PRO A 55 -10.03 12.79 -8.08
C PRO A 55 -8.52 13.09 -8.11
N VAL A 56 -7.73 12.27 -8.80
CA VAL A 56 -6.26 12.35 -8.83
C VAL A 56 -5.67 12.65 -10.21
N ASN A 57 -6.52 13.07 -11.14
CA ASN A 57 -6.07 13.58 -12.42
C ASN A 57 -5.23 14.86 -12.23
N ALA A 58 -4.16 15.02 -13.01
CA ALA A 58 -3.16 16.09 -12.89
C ALA A 58 -2.48 16.24 -11.51
N ILE A 59 -2.49 15.18 -10.70
CA ILE A 59 -1.73 15.06 -9.45
C ILE A 59 -0.56 14.09 -9.69
N ASP A 60 0.62 14.42 -9.19
CA ASP A 60 1.80 13.55 -9.28
C ASP A 60 1.69 12.30 -8.37
N ASP A 61 2.65 11.39 -8.52
CA ASP A 61 2.60 10.08 -7.87
C ASP A 61 2.82 10.14 -6.35
N GLU A 62 3.57 11.11 -5.83
CA GLU A 62 3.77 11.29 -4.40
C GLU A 62 2.47 11.73 -3.73
N HIS A 63 1.82 12.77 -4.26
CA HIS A 63 0.54 13.27 -3.74
C HIS A 63 -0.59 12.24 -3.91
N ARG A 64 -0.57 11.44 -4.98
CA ARG A 64 -1.49 10.30 -5.16
C ARG A 64 -1.37 9.28 -4.01
N GLY A 65 -0.17 9.07 -3.49
CA GLY A 65 0.07 8.24 -2.30
C GLY A 65 -0.66 8.77 -1.08
N ALA A 66 -0.43 10.03 -0.72
CA ALA A 66 -1.05 10.68 0.43
C ALA A 66 -2.59 10.69 0.35
N ILE A 67 -3.16 10.86 -0.85
CA ILE A 67 -4.61 10.80 -1.06
C ILE A 67 -5.16 9.41 -0.74
N ARG A 68 -4.50 8.33 -1.19
CA ARG A 68 -4.93 6.96 -0.85
C ARG A 68 -4.90 6.71 0.65
N GLU A 69 -3.84 7.14 1.33
CA GLU A 69 -3.71 7.00 2.78
C GLU A 69 -4.83 7.74 3.50
N THR A 70 -5.08 9.00 3.13
CA THR A 70 -6.15 9.83 3.70
C THR A 70 -7.53 9.19 3.53
N LEU A 71 -7.81 8.62 2.35
CA LEU A 71 -9.12 8.05 2.04
C LEU A 71 -9.36 6.68 2.69
N PHE A 72 -8.34 5.83 2.78
CA PHE A 72 -8.55 4.40 3.06
C PHE A 72 -7.84 3.88 4.32
N ASN A 73 -6.81 4.58 4.79
CA ASN A 73 -5.97 4.14 5.92
C ASN A 73 -6.20 5.01 7.17
N ASP A 74 -6.35 6.31 7.00
CA ASP A 74 -6.64 7.21 8.12
C ASP A 74 -8.04 7.00 8.69
N SER A 75 -8.22 7.34 9.97
CA SER A 75 -9.48 7.11 10.68
C SER A 75 -10.61 8.08 10.29
N TYR A 76 -10.37 9.01 9.37
CA TYR A 76 -11.34 10.05 8.98
C TYR A 76 -12.59 9.47 8.31
N PHE A 77 -12.47 8.36 7.58
CA PHE A 77 -13.53 7.81 6.72
C PHE A 77 -13.90 6.36 7.02
N GLU A 78 -13.59 5.85 8.22
CA GLU A 78 -13.88 4.46 8.60
C GLU A 78 -15.37 4.09 8.53
N GLN A 79 -16.25 5.07 8.71
CA GLN A 79 -17.72 4.90 8.65
C GLN A 79 -18.33 5.43 7.36
N THR A 80 -17.51 5.83 6.39
CA THR A 80 -17.97 6.43 5.12
C THR A 80 -17.82 5.41 4.00
N GLN A 81 -18.90 5.16 3.24
CA GLN A 81 -18.81 4.39 2.01
C GLN A 81 -18.12 5.23 0.93
N ILE A 82 -17.04 4.72 0.33
CA ILE A 82 -16.32 5.40 -0.74
C ILE A 82 -16.58 4.68 -2.06
N ILE A 83 -17.07 5.42 -3.05
CA ILE A 83 -17.17 4.99 -4.44
C ILE A 83 -16.16 5.81 -5.24
N LEU A 84 -15.20 5.13 -5.84
CA LEU A 84 -14.09 5.77 -6.54
C LEU A 84 -13.98 5.23 -7.97
N ALA A 85 -14.17 6.11 -8.95
CA ALA A 85 -13.80 5.86 -10.33
C ALA A 85 -12.42 6.46 -10.61
N ILE A 86 -11.55 5.70 -11.27
CA ILE A 86 -10.17 6.07 -11.62
C ILE A 86 -9.78 5.46 -12.95
N HIS A 87 -8.88 6.14 -13.67
CA HIS A 87 -8.33 5.65 -14.93
C HIS A 87 -6.99 4.91 -14.79
N GLY A 88 -6.21 5.20 -13.74
CA GLY A 88 -4.86 4.66 -13.57
C GLY A 88 -4.84 3.26 -12.95
N GLU A 89 -4.35 2.26 -13.71
CA GLU A 89 -4.17 0.89 -13.19
C GLU A 89 -3.22 0.85 -11.98
N GLU A 90 -2.14 1.64 -12.00
CA GLU A 90 -1.22 1.71 -10.87
C GLU A 90 -1.88 2.28 -9.61
N PHE A 91 -2.73 3.31 -9.74
CA PHE A 91 -3.47 3.83 -8.58
C PHE A 91 -4.42 2.78 -8.03
N PHE A 92 -5.12 2.06 -8.91
CA PHE A 92 -6.03 0.97 -8.54
C PHE A 92 -5.31 -0.16 -7.82
N ASN A 93 -4.22 -0.67 -8.40
CA ASN A 93 -3.42 -1.75 -7.82
C ASN A 93 -2.83 -1.36 -6.46
N ASN A 94 -2.27 -0.15 -6.34
CA ASN A 94 -1.71 0.36 -5.09
C ASN A 94 -2.78 0.57 -4.01
N THR A 95 -3.99 0.98 -4.38
CA THR A 95 -5.12 1.10 -3.43
C THR A 95 -5.44 -0.25 -2.80
N HIS A 96 -5.50 -1.32 -3.58
CA HIS A 96 -5.71 -2.69 -3.08
C HIS A 96 -4.59 -3.17 -2.14
N GLN A 97 -3.36 -2.67 -2.31
CA GLN A 97 -2.26 -2.99 -1.37
C GLN A 97 -2.37 -2.20 -0.07
N ILE A 98 -2.75 -0.93 -0.14
CA ILE A 98 -2.91 -0.05 1.03
C ILE A 98 -4.07 -0.51 1.91
N LEU A 99 -5.17 -0.98 1.33
CA LEU A 99 -6.32 -1.52 2.05
C LEU A 99 -5.97 -2.72 2.95
N GLY A 100 -4.87 -3.44 2.66
CA GLY A 100 -4.56 -4.72 3.30
C GLY A 100 -5.53 -5.82 2.86
N LYS A 101 -5.24 -7.07 3.22
CA LYS A 101 -5.99 -8.22 2.67
C LYS A 101 -7.46 -8.20 3.06
N GLN A 102 -7.78 -7.77 4.28
CA GLN A 102 -9.13 -7.83 4.83
C GLN A 102 -10.07 -6.84 4.13
N LYS A 103 -9.71 -5.55 4.11
CA LYS A 103 -10.52 -4.54 3.43
C LYS A 103 -10.53 -4.76 1.91
N ALA A 104 -9.42 -5.19 1.31
CA ALA A 104 -9.38 -5.49 -0.11
C ALA A 104 -10.31 -6.65 -0.50
N ALA A 105 -10.40 -7.71 0.32
CA ALA A 105 -11.33 -8.81 0.10
C ALA A 105 -12.80 -8.39 0.25
N ALA A 106 -13.09 -7.40 1.10
CA ALA A 106 -14.43 -6.86 1.30
C ALA A 106 -14.78 -5.74 0.29
N SER A 107 -13.84 -5.32 -0.56
CA SER A 107 -14.04 -4.23 -1.51
C SER A 107 -14.56 -4.76 -2.84
N GLU A 108 -15.64 -4.13 -3.33
CA GLU A 108 -16.15 -4.39 -4.67
C GLU A 108 -15.35 -3.60 -5.71
N SER A 109 -15.01 -4.25 -6.82
CA SER A 109 -14.17 -3.65 -7.85
C SER A 109 -14.60 -4.09 -9.24
N TYR A 110 -14.71 -3.11 -10.12
CA TYR A 110 -15.21 -3.28 -11.48
C TYR A 110 -14.26 -2.62 -12.48
N ILE A 111 -14.05 -3.29 -13.62
CA ILE A 111 -13.28 -2.77 -14.74
C ILE A 111 -14.26 -2.46 -15.87
N PHE A 112 -14.28 -1.21 -16.30
CA PHE A 112 -15.04 -0.75 -17.45
C PHE A 112 -14.16 -0.86 -18.69
N SER A 113 -14.54 -1.69 -19.65
CA SER A 113 -13.81 -1.87 -20.90
C SER A 113 -14.64 -1.34 -22.09
N SER A 114 -13.98 -0.60 -22.99
CA SER A 114 -14.56 -0.10 -24.24
C SER A 114 -14.25 -1.00 -25.44
N GLN A 115 -13.70 -2.20 -25.20
CA GLN A 115 -13.19 -3.08 -26.24
C GLN A 115 -14.33 -3.81 -26.96
N ASN A 116 -14.98 -3.13 -27.92
CA ASN A 116 -15.61 -3.75 -29.11
C ASN A 116 -16.21 -2.67 -30.05
N PRO A 117 -16.40 -3.00 -31.35
CA PRO A 117 -16.95 -2.06 -32.33
C PRO A 117 -18.40 -1.62 -32.05
N ASP A 118 -19.14 -2.33 -31.18
CA ASP A 118 -20.58 -2.13 -30.97
C ASP A 118 -20.94 -0.97 -30.03
N LYS A 119 -19.96 -0.16 -29.60
CA LYS A 119 -20.13 1.03 -28.74
C LYS A 119 -20.75 0.76 -27.36
N HIS A 120 -20.85 -0.50 -26.93
CA HIS A 120 -21.30 -0.88 -25.60
C HIS A 120 -20.15 -0.85 -24.58
N ILE A 121 -20.44 -0.39 -23.37
CA ILE A 121 -19.53 -0.47 -22.22
C ILE A 121 -19.72 -1.84 -21.57
N TYR A 122 -18.63 -2.59 -21.44
CA TYR A 122 -18.64 -3.86 -20.71
C TYR A 122 -18.12 -3.63 -19.29
N VAL A 123 -18.85 -4.17 -18.31
CA VAL A 123 -18.48 -4.10 -16.90
C VAL A 123 -18.03 -5.49 -16.47
N HIS A 124 -16.77 -5.60 -16.06
CA HIS A 124 -16.19 -6.85 -15.57
C HIS A 124 -15.95 -6.75 -14.07
N SER A 125 -16.45 -7.72 -13.30
CA SER A 125 -15.96 -7.93 -11.94
C SER A 125 -14.53 -8.47 -11.98
N LEU A 126 -13.78 -8.22 -10.90
CA LEU A 126 -12.46 -8.82 -10.75
C LEU A 126 -12.56 -10.36 -10.70
N GLN A 127 -11.90 -11.02 -11.66
CA GLN A 127 -11.77 -12.48 -11.68
C GLN A 127 -10.71 -12.99 -10.69
N ARG A 128 -9.79 -12.11 -10.28
CA ARG A 128 -8.73 -12.38 -9.31
C ARG A 128 -8.54 -11.15 -8.41
N PRO A 129 -8.19 -11.32 -7.13
CA PRO A 129 -7.81 -10.21 -6.26
C PRO A 129 -6.66 -9.41 -6.86
N ARG A 130 -6.52 -8.14 -6.45
CA ARG A 130 -5.33 -7.34 -6.77
C ARG A 130 -4.33 -7.29 -5.61
N ASN A 131 -4.79 -7.45 -4.37
CA ASN A 131 -3.92 -7.49 -3.20
C ASN A 131 -2.93 -8.66 -3.27
N TYR A 132 -1.63 -8.39 -3.14
CA TYR A 132 -0.57 -9.38 -3.36
C TYR A 132 -0.65 -10.58 -2.40
N VAL A 133 -1.09 -10.37 -1.16
CA VAL A 133 -1.25 -11.44 -0.16
C VAL A 133 -2.41 -12.36 -0.55
N LEU A 134 -3.55 -11.78 -0.98
CA LEU A 134 -4.70 -12.56 -1.46
C LEU A 134 -4.36 -13.34 -2.73
N VAL A 135 -3.64 -12.73 -3.67
CA VAL A 135 -3.20 -13.38 -4.91
C VAL A 135 -2.25 -14.55 -4.61
N ALA A 136 -1.26 -14.34 -3.73
CA ALA A 136 -0.35 -15.41 -3.33
C ALA A 136 -1.09 -16.61 -2.70
N LYS A 137 -2.10 -16.34 -1.86
CA LYS A 137 -2.95 -17.36 -1.25
C LYS A 137 -3.77 -18.14 -2.26
N GLU A 138 -4.39 -17.45 -3.21
CA GLU A 138 -5.20 -18.08 -4.25
C GLU A 138 -4.37 -18.93 -5.20
N LEU A 139 -3.20 -18.44 -5.62
CA LEU A 139 -2.29 -19.20 -6.48
C LEU A 139 -1.75 -20.44 -5.75
N TYR A 140 -1.43 -20.30 -4.46
CA TYR A 140 -1.02 -21.44 -3.64
C TYR A 140 -2.10 -22.52 -3.55
N SER A 141 -3.37 -22.14 -3.34
CA SER A 141 -4.47 -23.12 -3.24
C SER A 141 -4.75 -23.84 -4.56
N ARG A 142 -4.35 -23.25 -5.69
CA ARG A 142 -4.44 -23.84 -7.04
C ARG A 142 -3.22 -24.69 -7.42
N GLY A 143 -2.19 -24.75 -6.58
CA GLY A 143 -0.93 -25.43 -6.89
C GLY A 143 0.01 -24.65 -7.80
N GLU A 144 -0.28 -23.38 -8.09
CA GLU A 144 0.53 -22.48 -8.92
C GLU A 144 1.69 -21.89 -8.09
N TYR A 145 2.58 -22.74 -7.57
CA TYR A 145 3.57 -22.34 -6.55
C TYR A 145 4.58 -21.28 -6.98
N ARG A 146 5.02 -21.30 -8.24
CA ARG A 146 5.96 -20.27 -8.75
C ARG A 146 5.30 -18.90 -8.76
N ASP A 147 4.09 -18.79 -9.29
CA ASP A 147 3.33 -17.54 -9.34
C ASP A 147 2.92 -17.07 -7.93
N ALA A 148 2.60 -18.01 -7.03
CA ALA A 148 2.38 -17.73 -5.62
C ALA A 148 3.62 -17.10 -4.98
N LEU A 149 4.83 -17.60 -5.28
CA LEU A 149 6.09 -17.04 -4.79
C LEU A 149 6.40 -15.67 -5.38
N MET A 150 6.12 -15.43 -6.67
CA MET A 150 6.27 -14.10 -7.28
C MET A 150 5.38 -13.06 -6.60
N SER A 151 4.13 -13.43 -6.33
CA SER A 151 3.19 -12.58 -5.61
C SER A 151 3.57 -12.43 -4.13
N SER A 152 4.09 -13.50 -3.50
CA SER A 152 4.63 -13.47 -2.14
C SER A 152 5.81 -12.51 -2.00
N ARG A 153 6.68 -12.44 -3.01
CA ARG A 153 7.81 -11.50 -3.02
C ARG A 153 7.33 -10.05 -3.05
N ARG A 154 6.42 -9.72 -3.96
CA ARG A 154 5.79 -8.39 -4.04
C ARG A 154 5.05 -8.03 -2.76
N ALA A 155 4.33 -8.99 -2.17
CA ALA A 155 3.67 -8.83 -0.89
C ALA A 155 4.67 -8.51 0.22
N LEU A 156 5.80 -9.24 0.31
CA LEU A 156 6.83 -8.97 1.32
C LEU A 156 7.44 -7.57 1.17
N GLU A 157 7.73 -7.12 -0.05
CA GLU A 157 8.24 -5.78 -0.32
C GLU A 157 7.29 -4.70 0.19
N HIS A 158 6.01 -4.83 -0.14
CA HIS A 158 4.97 -3.92 0.33
C HIS A 158 4.78 -3.97 1.85
N LEU A 159 4.72 -5.18 2.43
CA LEU A 159 4.52 -5.39 3.86
C LEU A 159 5.71 -4.91 4.69
N CYS A 160 6.94 -5.01 4.20
CA CYS A 160 8.11 -4.43 4.87
C CYS A 160 7.98 -2.90 4.99
N ASN A 161 7.54 -2.21 3.93
CA ASN A 161 7.30 -0.77 3.99
C ASN A 161 6.20 -0.43 4.99
N ARG A 162 5.05 -1.12 4.94
CA ARG A 162 3.97 -0.93 5.93
C ARG A 162 4.40 -1.24 7.36
N THR A 163 5.21 -2.28 7.55
CA THR A 163 5.77 -2.63 8.86
C THR A 163 6.71 -1.54 9.38
N TRP A 164 7.47 -0.88 8.50
CA TRP A 164 8.27 0.28 8.88
C TRP A 164 7.38 1.44 9.34
N PHE A 165 6.33 1.79 8.60
CA PHE A 165 5.39 2.83 9.04
C PHE A 165 4.75 2.49 10.38
N HIS A 166 4.29 1.24 10.56
CA HIS A 166 3.75 0.73 11.83
C HIS A 166 4.77 0.87 12.96
N TYR A 167 6.01 0.47 12.71
CA TYR A 167 7.10 0.65 13.66
C TYR A 167 7.30 2.13 14.00
N GLY A 168 7.45 3.02 13.02
CA GLY A 168 7.69 4.45 13.25
C GLY A 168 6.56 5.14 14.02
N LYS A 169 5.32 4.67 13.89
CA LYS A 169 4.15 5.18 14.65
C LYS A 169 4.16 4.74 16.12
N HIS A 170 4.72 3.58 16.43
CA HIS A 170 4.59 2.93 17.75
C HIS A 170 5.90 2.69 18.50
N SER A 171 7.05 2.91 17.86
CA SER A 171 8.38 2.74 18.42
C SER A 171 8.70 3.79 19.50
N ASP A 172 9.71 3.51 20.33
CA ASP A 172 10.22 4.51 21.27
C ASP A 172 10.93 5.62 20.49
N ARG A 173 10.83 6.87 20.95
CA ARG A 173 11.51 8.01 20.30
C ARG A 173 13.03 7.90 20.32
N ASN A 174 13.57 7.15 21.27
CA ASN A 174 15.01 6.89 21.40
C ASN A 174 15.47 5.67 20.59
N ASP A 175 14.56 4.97 19.90
CA ASP A 175 14.94 3.86 19.08
C ASP A 175 15.82 4.34 17.92
N SER A 176 16.91 3.62 17.70
CA SER A 176 17.82 3.89 16.58
C SER A 176 17.09 3.76 15.22
N LEU A 177 17.49 4.60 14.27
CA LEU A 177 16.98 4.57 12.90
C LEU A 177 17.17 3.19 12.24
N ILE A 178 16.27 2.87 11.32
CA ILE A 178 16.43 1.73 10.41
C ILE A 178 17.42 2.14 9.32
N SER A 179 18.51 1.38 9.22
CA SER A 179 19.48 1.52 8.13
C SER A 179 19.11 0.60 6.98
N VAL A 180 19.27 1.06 5.76
CA VAL A 180 19.03 0.27 4.55
C VAL A 180 20.21 0.42 3.61
N SER A 181 20.71 -0.70 3.10
CA SER A 181 21.78 -0.72 2.12
C SER A 181 21.23 -0.88 0.71
N ARG A 182 21.90 -0.26 -0.26
CA ARG A 182 21.68 -0.46 -1.70
C ARG A 182 22.96 -0.99 -2.32
N ARG A 183 22.80 -1.80 -3.37
CA ARG A 183 23.95 -2.33 -4.13
C ARG A 183 24.54 -1.30 -5.09
N SER A 184 23.71 -0.35 -5.53
CA SER A 184 24.11 0.84 -6.30
C SER A 184 23.04 1.94 -6.14
N PRO A 185 23.34 3.20 -6.51
CA PRO A 185 22.43 4.33 -6.27
C PRO A 185 21.02 4.17 -6.89
N ASP A 186 20.94 3.50 -8.03
CA ASP A 186 19.75 3.25 -8.85
C ASP A 186 18.95 2.01 -8.43
N GLN A 187 19.53 1.14 -7.59
CA GLN A 187 18.89 -0.12 -7.21
C GLN A 187 18.00 0.04 -5.98
N PRO A 188 16.92 -0.76 -5.87
CA PRO A 188 16.11 -0.79 -4.67
C PRO A 188 16.94 -1.23 -3.45
N TRP A 189 16.45 -0.89 -2.26
CA TRP A 189 17.04 -1.37 -1.00
C TRP A 189 17.01 -2.90 -0.95
N ASP A 190 18.02 -3.51 -0.32
CA ASP A 190 18.05 -4.96 -0.17
C ASP A 190 16.93 -5.43 0.79
N LEU A 191 15.93 -6.13 0.24
CA LEU A 191 14.74 -6.54 0.99
C LEU A 191 15.08 -7.42 2.20
N ARG A 192 16.11 -8.28 2.11
CA ARG A 192 16.49 -9.11 3.25
C ARG A 192 16.97 -8.24 4.39
N ILE A 193 17.85 -7.29 4.06
CA ILE A 193 18.46 -6.40 5.05
C ILE A 193 17.39 -5.53 5.71
N LEU A 194 16.43 -5.01 4.93
CA LEU A 194 15.29 -4.30 5.48
C LEU A 194 14.48 -5.17 6.45
N ALA A 195 14.09 -6.38 6.05
CA ALA A 195 13.31 -7.30 6.89
C ALA A 195 14.06 -7.70 8.17
N GLU A 196 15.36 -7.99 8.10
CA GLU A 196 16.20 -8.31 9.28
C GLU A 196 16.34 -7.11 10.21
N ASN A 197 16.51 -5.90 9.66
CA ASN A 197 16.57 -4.68 10.45
C ASN A 197 15.24 -4.40 11.14
N LEU A 198 14.11 -4.50 10.44
CA LEU A 198 12.77 -4.38 11.03
C LEU A 198 12.59 -5.38 12.18
N LYS A 199 12.88 -6.67 11.95
CA LYS A 199 12.80 -7.72 12.98
C LYS A 199 13.63 -7.35 14.21
N THR A 200 14.89 -6.95 14.00
CA THR A 200 15.83 -6.64 15.08
C THR A 200 15.40 -5.40 15.86
N LYS A 201 15.00 -4.33 15.17
CA LYS A 201 14.58 -3.06 15.80
C LYS A 201 13.26 -3.19 16.53
N ILE A 202 12.26 -3.85 15.93
CA ILE A 202 10.99 -4.14 16.59
C ILE A 202 11.21 -4.97 17.86
N ASN A 203 12.07 -5.99 17.79
CA ASN A 203 12.38 -6.82 18.96
C ASN A 203 13.03 -6.00 20.09
N ALA A 204 14.02 -5.18 19.75
CA ALA A 204 14.77 -4.37 20.71
C ALA A 204 14.00 -3.14 21.24
N SER A 205 12.99 -2.67 20.51
CA SER A 205 12.20 -1.50 20.88
C SER A 205 11.53 -1.68 22.23
N ARG A 206 11.59 -0.61 23.04
CA ARG A 206 10.86 -0.48 24.32
C ARG A 206 9.47 0.12 24.15
N GLY A 207 9.14 0.57 22.94
CA GLY A 207 7.81 1.07 22.60
C GLY A 207 6.74 -0.02 22.66
N ASN A 208 5.51 0.38 22.91
CA ASN A 208 4.36 -0.52 22.88
C ASN A 208 3.89 -0.73 21.44
N ILE A 209 4.59 -1.58 20.70
CA ILE A 209 4.26 -1.91 19.32
C ILE A 209 3.10 -2.92 19.31
N PRO A 210 1.93 -2.57 18.73
CA PRO A 210 0.80 -3.50 18.60
C PRO A 210 1.21 -4.74 17.81
N ASN A 211 0.75 -5.92 18.26
CA ASN A 211 0.99 -7.22 17.64
C ASN A 211 2.48 -7.55 17.43
N LYS A 212 3.36 -7.04 18.30
CA LYS A 212 4.82 -7.22 18.22
C LYS A 212 5.23 -8.69 18.07
N THR A 213 4.62 -9.59 18.83
CA THR A 213 4.95 -11.03 18.82
C THR A 213 4.64 -11.66 17.46
N GLU A 214 3.49 -11.32 16.89
CA GLU A 214 3.01 -11.83 15.61
C GLU A 214 3.87 -11.33 14.46
N ILE A 215 4.25 -10.04 14.48
CA ILE A 215 5.17 -9.45 13.50
C ILE A 215 6.53 -10.16 13.54
N LEU A 216 7.09 -10.35 14.74
CA LEU A 216 8.38 -11.02 14.92
C LEU A 216 8.32 -12.49 14.50
N SER A 217 7.23 -13.19 14.81
CA SER A 217 7.00 -14.58 14.41
C SER A 217 6.95 -14.74 12.88
N ALA A 218 6.20 -13.87 12.20
CA ALA A 218 6.09 -13.88 10.74
C ALA A 218 7.44 -13.57 10.06
N LEU A 219 8.13 -12.51 10.49
CA LEU A 219 9.44 -12.16 9.93
C LEU A 219 10.49 -13.25 10.19
N THR A 220 10.48 -13.87 11.37
CA THR A 220 11.38 -14.98 11.71
C THR A 220 11.15 -16.18 10.79
N SER A 221 9.89 -16.53 10.54
CA SER A 221 9.51 -17.65 9.67
C SER A 221 9.93 -17.42 8.21
N LEU A 222 9.80 -16.18 7.72
CA LEU A 222 10.20 -15.80 6.36
C LEU A 222 11.72 -15.75 6.17
N LEU A 223 12.45 -15.17 7.13
CA LEU A 223 13.89 -14.97 7.04
C LEU A 223 14.69 -16.26 7.30
N GLY A 224 14.17 -17.10 8.21
CA GLY A 224 14.87 -18.27 8.73
C GLY A 224 16.18 -17.90 9.45
N PRO A 225 17.00 -18.89 9.83
CA PRO A 225 18.26 -18.67 10.56
C PRO A 225 19.35 -18.04 9.69
N SER A 226 19.26 -18.15 8.37
CA SER A 226 20.26 -17.66 7.42
C SER A 226 19.66 -17.30 6.06
N GLY A 227 20.45 -16.62 5.22
CA GLY A 227 20.15 -16.31 3.80
C GLY A 227 19.86 -17.53 2.93
N THR A 228 20.28 -18.72 3.37
CA THR A 228 20.12 -19.99 2.68
C THR A 228 18.88 -20.76 3.14
N SER A 229 18.07 -20.19 4.03
CA SER A 229 16.83 -20.81 4.49
C SER A 229 15.91 -21.12 3.30
N PRO A 230 15.17 -22.24 3.32
CA PRO A 230 14.28 -22.60 2.22
C PRO A 230 13.30 -21.49 1.86
N CYS A 231 12.68 -20.85 2.86
CA CYS A 231 11.73 -19.76 2.67
C CYS A 231 12.36 -18.58 1.90
N TRP A 232 13.52 -18.08 2.36
CA TRP A 232 14.17 -16.95 1.72
C TRP A 232 14.69 -17.29 0.32
N ARG A 233 15.23 -18.50 0.16
CA ARG A 233 15.70 -18.99 -1.15
C ARG A 233 14.54 -19.05 -2.14
N TYR A 234 13.38 -19.55 -1.75
CA TYR A 234 12.19 -19.61 -2.59
C TYR A 234 11.65 -18.22 -2.94
N LEU A 235 11.66 -17.28 -1.99
CA LEU A 235 11.28 -15.88 -2.25
C LEU A 235 12.19 -15.15 -3.24
N ASN A 236 13.49 -15.51 -3.33
CA ASN A 236 14.39 -14.95 -4.34
C ASN A 236 14.38 -15.74 -5.67
N LYS A 237 14.28 -17.07 -5.62
CA LYS A 237 14.28 -17.91 -6.83
C LYS A 237 12.95 -17.89 -7.57
N GLY A 238 11.83 -17.75 -6.84
CA GLY A 238 10.50 -17.69 -7.43
C GLY A 238 10.34 -16.54 -8.44
N THR A 239 11.19 -15.51 -8.39
CA THR A 239 11.19 -14.37 -9.32
C THR A 239 12.12 -14.52 -10.53
N HIS A 240 12.90 -15.59 -10.62
CA HIS A 240 13.84 -15.82 -11.73
C HIS A 240 13.42 -17.06 -12.53
N GLY A 241 13.20 -16.89 -13.83
CA GLY A 241 12.95 -17.97 -14.78
C GLY A 241 14.25 -18.70 -15.13
N GLU A 242 14.86 -19.37 -14.16
CA GLU A 242 15.96 -20.30 -14.44
C GLU A 242 15.35 -21.62 -14.91
N ASP A 243 15.79 -22.10 -16.08
CA ASP A 243 15.46 -23.43 -16.58
C ASP A 243 16.06 -24.50 -15.65
N ASP A 244 15.37 -25.63 -15.46
CA ASP A 244 15.76 -26.78 -14.62
C ASP A 244 15.81 -26.54 -13.09
N LEU A 245 14.99 -25.64 -12.55
CA LEU A 245 14.81 -25.56 -11.09
C LEU A 245 14.06 -26.80 -10.54
N PRO A 246 14.52 -27.40 -9.44
CA PRO A 246 13.75 -28.43 -8.74
C PRO A 246 12.40 -27.87 -8.29
N GLU A 247 11.38 -28.74 -8.26
CA GLU A 247 10.04 -28.36 -7.83
C GLU A 247 10.04 -27.69 -6.46
N PHE A 248 9.14 -26.72 -6.27
CA PHE A 248 8.97 -26.06 -4.99
C PHE A 248 8.22 -26.97 -4.04
N ASP A 249 8.78 -27.16 -2.84
CA ASP A 249 8.12 -27.87 -1.76
C ASP A 249 6.87 -27.11 -1.30
N GLN A 250 5.71 -27.78 -1.40
CA GLN A 250 4.41 -27.22 -1.04
C GLN A 250 4.33 -26.73 0.41
N HIS A 251 4.97 -27.42 1.35
CA HIS A 251 4.96 -27.04 2.76
C HIS A 251 5.73 -25.75 2.98
N VAL A 252 6.91 -25.61 2.35
CA VAL A 252 7.70 -24.37 2.41
C VAL A 252 6.94 -23.18 1.81
N VAL A 253 6.28 -23.37 0.66
CA VAL A 253 5.45 -22.31 0.04
C VAL A 253 4.28 -21.95 0.95
N GLY A 254 3.64 -22.93 1.58
CA GLY A 254 2.56 -22.72 2.56
C GLY A 254 3.01 -21.89 3.76
N ILE A 255 4.20 -22.14 4.31
CA ILE A 255 4.78 -21.34 5.40
C ILE A 255 4.96 -19.88 4.98
N ILE A 256 5.46 -19.63 3.76
CA ILE A 256 5.67 -18.27 3.25
C ILE A 256 4.33 -17.53 3.16
N VAL A 257 3.34 -18.12 2.50
CA VAL A 257 2.01 -17.52 2.33
C VAL A 257 1.35 -17.24 3.69
N ALA A 258 1.37 -18.23 4.60
CA ALA A 258 0.80 -18.07 5.94
C ALA A 258 1.51 -16.97 6.75
N SER A 259 2.84 -16.87 6.64
CA SER A 259 3.62 -15.84 7.34
C SER A 259 3.29 -14.43 6.80
N LEU A 260 3.11 -14.28 5.48
CA LEU A 260 2.67 -13.01 4.88
C LEU A 260 1.25 -12.65 5.29
N GLU A 261 0.34 -13.62 5.34
CA GLU A 261 -1.01 -13.42 5.85
C GLU A 261 -1.02 -12.97 7.32
N GLN A 262 -0.16 -13.55 8.16
CA GLN A 262 0.00 -13.18 9.56
C GLN A 262 0.57 -11.77 9.68
N LEU A 263 1.64 -11.46 8.93
CA LEU A 263 2.27 -10.14 8.93
C LEU A 263 1.28 -9.04 8.51
N ASP A 264 0.55 -9.24 7.41
CA ASP A 264 -0.47 -8.28 6.95
C ASP A 264 -1.55 -8.04 8.02
N SER A 265 -2.02 -9.09 8.69
CA SER A 265 -3.03 -8.96 9.75
C SER A 265 -2.49 -8.22 10.98
N ALA A 266 -1.22 -8.43 11.32
CA ALA A 266 -0.60 -7.84 12.51
C ALA A 266 -0.34 -6.33 12.38
N ILE A 267 -0.19 -5.83 11.15
CA ILE A 267 0.07 -4.41 10.83
C ILE A 267 -1.14 -3.70 10.19
N SER A 268 -2.31 -4.34 10.20
CA SER A 268 -3.58 -3.77 9.74
C SER A 268 -4.21 -2.86 10.79
#